data_AF-A0A957UCX8-F1
#
_entry.id   AF-A0A957UCX8-F1
#
_cell.length_a   1.000
_cell.length_b   1.000
_cell.length_c   1.000
_cell.angle_alpha   90.00
_cell.angle_beta   90.00
_cell.angle_gamma   90.00
#
_symmetry.space_group_name_H-M   'P 1'
#
loop_
_entity.id
_entity.type
_entity.pdbx_description
1 polymer ?
#
loop_
_entity_poly.entity_id
_entity_poly.type
_entity_poly.pdbx_seq_one_letter_code
_entity_poly.pdbx_strand_id
1 'polypeptide(L)' 'DYKVRILDSDSGTAAMTRVLIDFSDGDRQWTTVGASTNIIEASWIALSDSVEYYILTDGERNQVEITVPELVAGDY' A
#
# COMPACT_ATOMS: atom_id res chain seq x y z
N ASP A 1 6.87 0.78 10.14
CA ASP A 1 6.94 -0.13 11.30
C ASP A 1 6.84 -1.57 10.81
N TYR A 2 7.44 -2.54 11.50
CA TYR A 2 7.46 -3.95 11.06
C TYR A 2 7.05 -4.87 12.21
N LYS A 3 5.93 -5.60 12.03
CA LYS A 3 5.35 -6.47 13.05
C LYS A 3 5.13 -7.87 12.49
N VAL A 4 5.55 -8.88 13.23
CA VAL A 4 5.39 -10.29 12.86
C VAL A 4 4.50 -11.00 13.86
N ARG A 5 3.59 -11.85 13.37
CA ARG A 5 2.76 -12.73 14.18
C ARG A 5 2.79 -14.14 13.62
N ILE A 6 2.99 -15.12 14.49
CA ILE A 6 2.81 -16.54 14.15
C ILE A 6 1.39 -16.92 14.54
N LEU A 7 0.62 -17.42 13.57
CA LEU A 7 -0.82 -17.67 13.73
C LEU A 7 -1.12 -19.08 14.21
N ASP A 8 -0.29 -20.03 13.79
CA ASP A 8 -0.48 -21.43 14.14
C ASP A 8 0.88 -22.02 14.54
N SER A 9 1.22 -21.84 15.81
CA SER A 9 2.50 -22.29 16.37
C SER A 9 2.58 -23.81 16.50
N ASP A 10 1.43 -24.49 16.55
CA ASP A 10 1.33 -25.93 16.80
C ASP A 10 1.70 -26.76 15.55
N SER A 11 1.66 -26.16 14.36
CA SER A 11 2.04 -26.81 13.10
C SER A 11 3.55 -26.78 12.81
N GLY A 12 4.38 -26.31 13.74
CA GLY A 12 5.84 -26.43 13.68
C GLY A 12 6.45 -25.75 12.45
N THR A 13 7.05 -26.51 11.53
CA THR A 13 7.64 -25.99 10.28
C THR A 13 6.61 -25.50 9.25
N ALA A 14 5.33 -25.85 9.42
CA ALA A 14 4.23 -25.37 8.60
C ALA A 14 3.49 -24.17 9.22
N ALA A 15 4.04 -23.61 10.31
CA ALA A 15 3.42 -22.48 10.99
C ALA A 15 3.23 -21.28 10.07
N MET A 16 1.99 -20.79 9.98
CA MET A 16 1.67 -19.62 9.17
C MET A 16 2.22 -18.35 9.85
N THR A 17 3.10 -17.65 9.16
CA THR A 17 3.65 -16.37 9.58
C THR A 17 2.92 -15.24 8.86
N ARG A 18 2.46 -14.25 9.63
CA ARG A 18 1.85 -13.01 9.13
C ARG A 18 2.75 -11.84 9.44
N VAL A 19 3.08 -11.05 8.43
CA VAL A 19 3.89 -9.84 8.50
C VAL A 19 3.01 -8.65 8.20
N LEU A 20 3.01 -7.65 9.09
CA LEU A 20 2.40 -6.35 8.88
C LEU A 20 3.50 -5.31 8.75
N ILE A 21 3.37 -4.43 7.76
CA ILE A 21 4.30 -3.33 7.55
C ILE A 21 3.51 -2.03 7.42
N ASP A 22 3.82 -1.07 8.29
CA ASP A 22 3.29 0.29 8.21
C ASP A 22 4.26 1.15 7.39
N PHE A 23 3.74 1.77 6.33
CA PHE A 23 4.44 2.66 5.42
C PHE A 23 3.93 4.10 5.56
N SER A 24 4.81 5.05 5.24
CA SER A 24 4.46 6.46 5.14
C SER A 24 5.38 7.15 4.14
N ASP A 25 4.84 8.09 3.38
CA ASP A 25 5.60 9.00 2.50
C ASP A 25 5.73 10.42 3.08
N GLY A 26 5.28 10.62 4.33
CA GLY A 26 5.22 11.92 4.99
C GLY A 26 3.84 12.59 4.93
N ASP A 27 3.06 12.34 3.88
CA ASP A 27 1.73 12.92 3.68
C ASP A 27 0.60 11.92 3.98
N ARG A 28 0.85 10.64 3.71
CA ARG A 28 -0.07 9.52 3.98
C ARG A 28 0.63 8.43 4.77
N GLN A 29 -0.21 7.60 5.40
CA GLN A 29 0.19 6.38 6.07
C GLN A 29 -0.70 5.25 5.56
N TRP A 30 -0.12 4.10 5.29
CA TRP A 30 -0.86 2.90 4.92
C TRP A 30 -0.17 1.67 5.51
N THR A 31 -0.95 0.61 5.68
CA THR A 31 -0.47 -0.66 6.22
C THR A 31 -0.76 -1.76 5.22
N THR A 32 0.22 -2.62 4.97
CA THR A 32 0.02 -3.85 4.19
C THR A 32 0.30 -5.08 5.04
N VAL A 33 -0.24 -6.21 4.59
CA VAL A 33 -0.10 -7.49 5.27
C VAL A 33 0.28 -8.57 4.26
N GLY A 34 1.27 -9.39 4.62
CA GLY A 34 1.65 -10.58 3.87
C GLY A 34 1.62 -11.79 4.78
N ALA A 35 1.22 -12.95 4.25
CA ALA A 35 1.15 -14.18 5.01
C ALA A 35 1.73 -15.35 4.21
N SER A 36 2.66 -16.07 4.82
CA SER A 36 3.28 -17.28 4.26
C SER A 36 3.85 -18.14 5.39
N THR A 37 4.13 -19.42 5.12
CA THR A 37 4.92 -20.27 6.01
C THR A 37 6.40 -19.84 6.07
N ASN A 38 6.86 -19.01 5.12
CA ASN A 38 8.19 -18.41 5.11
C ASN A 38 8.13 -16.90 5.37
N ILE A 39 8.85 -16.44 6.40
CA ILE A 39 8.92 -15.01 6.77
C ILE A 39 9.43 -14.10 5.65
N ILE A 40 10.34 -14.60 4.80
CA ILE A 40 10.89 -13.83 3.67
C ILE A 40 9.80 -13.60 2.62
N GLU A 41 9.05 -14.66 2.29
CA GLU A 41 7.95 -14.56 1.33
C GLU A 41 6.80 -13.69 1.87
N ALA A 42 6.42 -13.86 3.14
CA ALA A 42 5.42 -13.02 3.78
C ALA A 42 5.83 -11.53 3.75
N SER A 43 7.13 -11.25 3.94
CA SER A 43 7.66 -9.88 3.88
C SER A 43 7.67 -9.35 2.44
N TRP A 44 8.01 -10.17 1.46
CA TRP A 44 7.98 -9.80 0.04
C TRP A 44 6.56 -9.43 -0.41
N ILE A 45 5.56 -10.24 -0.05
CA ILE A 45 4.15 -9.96 -0.36
C ILE A 45 3.74 -8.61 0.23
N ALA A 46 3.95 -8.40 1.53
CA ALA A 46 3.59 -7.14 2.18
C ALA A 46 4.28 -5.92 1.53
N LEU A 47 5.56 -6.04 1.17
CA LEU A 47 6.32 -4.97 0.54
C LEU A 47 5.85 -4.70 -0.89
N SER A 48 5.67 -5.75 -1.70
CA SER A 48 5.19 -5.63 -3.08
C SER A 48 3.83 -4.95 -3.13
N ASP A 49 2.88 -5.42 -2.30
CA ASP A 49 1.54 -4.85 -2.19
C ASP A 49 1.60 -3.37 -1.79
N SER A 50 2.58 -2.98 -0.95
CA SER A 50 2.70 -1.58 -0.52
C SER A 50 3.16 -0.65 -1.64
N VAL A 51 4.05 -1.12 -2.51
CA VAL A 51 4.57 -0.37 -3.65
C VAL A 51 3.49 -0.25 -4.72
N GLU A 52 2.77 -1.35 -4.99
CA GLU A 52 1.63 -1.34 -5.90
C GLU A 52 0.55 -0.38 -5.40
N TYR A 53 0.19 -0.46 -4.12
CA TYR A 53 -0.77 0.46 -3.51
C TYR A 53 -0.31 1.92 -3.64
N TYR A 54 0.96 2.22 -3.33
CA TYR A 54 1.52 3.56 -3.45
C TYR A 54 1.37 4.11 -4.87
N ILE A 55 1.76 3.33 -5.88
CA ILE A 55 1.73 3.76 -7.30
C ILE A 55 0.28 3.95 -7.78
N LEU A 56 -0.61 2.99 -7.50
CA LEU A 56 -2.00 3.07 -7.93
C LEU A 56 -2.71 4.31 -7.36
N THR A 57 -2.44 4.61 -6.09
CA THR A 57 -3.07 5.75 -5.41
C THR A 57 -2.33 7.08 -5.65
N ASP A 58 -1.08 7.07 -6.13
CA ASP A 58 -0.36 8.28 -6.55
C ASP A 58 -0.91 8.84 -7.86
N GLY A 59 -1.26 7.96 -8.81
CA GLY A 59 -1.88 8.34 -10.08
C GLY A 59 -3.23 9.05 -9.92
N GLU A 60 -4.01 8.71 -8.90
CA GLU A 60 -5.29 9.35 -8.57
C GLU A 60 -5.11 10.77 -8.01
N ARG A 61 -3.94 11.10 -7.41
CA ARG A 61 -3.67 12.44 -6.86
C ARG A 61 -3.36 13.49 -7.92
N ASN A 62 -2.83 13.09 -9.08
CA ASN A 62 -2.51 14.02 -10.18
C ASN A 62 -3.73 14.44 -11.03
N GLN A 63 -4.96 14.18 -10.57
CA GLN A 63 -6.20 14.63 -11.22
C GLN A 63 -6.95 15.69 -10.40
N VAL A 64 -6.32 16.85 -10.16
CA VAL A 64 -6.96 18.11 -9.73
C VAL A 64 -6.12 19.22 -10.36
N GLU A 65 -6.56 20.17 -11.18
CA GLU A 65 -7.85 20.79 -11.49
C GLU A 65 -7.69 21.37 -12.91
N ILE A 66 -8.47 20.95 -13.92
CA ILE A 66 -8.54 21.75 -15.15
C ILE A 66 -9.52 22.87 -14.86
N THR A 67 -9.05 23.93 -14.20
CA THR A 67 -9.72 25.22 -14.26
C THR A 67 -9.62 25.67 -15.71
N VAL A 68 -10.64 25.34 -16.50
CA VAL A 68 -10.85 25.98 -17.80
C VAL A 68 -11.01 27.47 -17.50
N PRO A 69 -10.06 28.33 -17.88
CA PRO A 69 -10.29 29.77 -17.80
C PRO A 69 -11.46 30.01 -18.73
N GLU A 70 -12.52 30.60 -18.20
CA GLU A 70 -13.74 30.91 -18.93
C GLU A 70 -13.40 31.67 -20.20
N LEU A 71 -13.28 30.93 -21.31
CA LEU A 71 -13.31 31.46 -22.66
C LEU A 71 -14.76 31.85 -22.93
N VAL A 72 -15.17 33.01 -22.42
CA VAL A 72 -16.24 33.78 -23.06
C VAL A 72 -15.54 34.91 -23.81
N ALA A 73 -14.96 34.54 -24.94
CA ALA A 73 -14.79 35.47 -26.03
C ALA A 73 -16.19 35.79 -26.56
N GLY A 74 -16.57 37.07 -26.52
CA GLY A 74 -17.60 37.66 -27.37
C GLY A 74 -19.03 37.21 -27.08
N ASP A 75 -19.79 38.07 -26.40
CA ASP A 75 -20.93 38.74 -27.02
C ASP A 75 -21.40 39.86 -26.07
N TYR A 76 -21.63 41.05 -26.66
CA TYR A 76 -22.01 42.37 -26.09
C TYR A 76 -20.90 43.34 -25.69
#